data_AF-A0A1C4GT07-F1
#
_entry.id   AF-A0A1C4GT07-F1
#
_cell.length_a   1.000
_cell.length_b   1.000
_cell.length_c   1.000
_cell.angle_alpha   90.00
_cell.angle_beta   90.00
_cell.angle_gamma   90.00
#
_symmetry.space_group_name_H-M   'P 1'
#
loop_
_entity.id
_entity.type
_entity.pdbx_description
1 polymer ?
#
loop_
_entity_poly.entity_id
_entity_poly.type
_entity_poly.pdbx_seq_one_letter_code
_entity_poly.pdbx_strand_id
1 'polypeptide(L)'
;MSITNQLVDKLAHVWQIQQGLAVVRKALFDRQYHYVLEQGKLFLNYGIEQQAQMVQDYFIQKQRGQNCQAYEACIPFLSPKA
;
A
#
# COMPACT_ATOMS: atom_id res chain seq x y z
N MET A 1 19.30 2.49 -0.78
CA MET A 1 17.89 2.92 -0.57
C MET A 1 17.69 4.25 -1.28
N SER A 2 16.75 4.34 -2.22
CA SER A 2 16.50 5.57 -3.00
C SER A 2 15.55 6.51 -2.23
N ILE A 3 15.74 7.82 -2.31
CA ILE A 3 14.93 8.83 -1.59
C ILE A 3 13.44 8.71 -1.96
N THR A 4 13.15 8.35 -3.21
CA THR A 4 11.79 8.14 -3.73
C THR A 4 11.03 7.07 -2.93
N ASN A 5 11.70 5.97 -2.57
CA ASN A 5 11.10 4.89 -1.79
C ASN A 5 10.66 5.38 -0.40
N GLN A 6 11.49 6.17 0.27
CA GLN A 6 11.19 6.70 1.61
C GLN A 6 10.06 7.75 1.58
N LEU A 7 9.94 8.50 0.50
CA LEU A 7 8.87 9.49 0.34
C LEU A 7 7.51 8.81 0.12
N VAL A 8 7.46 7.79 -0.74
CA VAL A 8 6.22 7.04 -1.02
C VAL A 8 5.68 6.38 0.25
N ASP A 9 6.58 5.80 1.05
CA ASP A 9 6.26 5.17 2.33
C ASP A 9 5.64 6.16 3.33
N LYS A 10 6.29 7.32 3.51
CA LYS A 10 5.77 8.40 4.38
C LYS A 10 4.43 8.97 3.89
N LEU A 11 4.24 9.10 2.59
CA LEU A 11 2.99 9.59 2.00
C LEU A 11 1.85 8.58 2.17
N ALA A 12 2.16 7.27 2.09
CA ALA A 12 1.17 6.23 2.39
C ALA A 12 0.68 6.33 3.84
N HIS A 13 1.58 6.57 4.79
CA HIS A 13 1.21 6.82 6.19
C HIS A 13 0.36 8.08 6.38
N VAL A 14 0.69 9.18 5.68
CA VAL A 14 -0.13 10.41 5.72
C VAL A 14 -1.53 10.15 5.19
N TRP A 15 -1.65 9.44 4.06
CA TRP A 15 -2.94 9.06 3.48
C TRP A 15 -3.75 8.17 4.43
N GLN A 16 -3.12 7.19 5.07
CA GLN A 16 -3.76 6.32 6.07
C GLN A 16 -4.32 7.10 7.26
N ILE A 17 -3.59 8.12 7.74
CA ILE A 17 -4.06 9.02 8.80
C ILE A 17 -5.27 9.85 8.33
N GLN A 18 -5.26 10.32 7.07
CA GLN A 18 -6.38 11.05 6.48
C GLN A 18 -7.65 10.20 6.31
N GLN A 19 -7.52 8.88 6.10
CA GLN A 19 -8.65 7.94 6.04
C GLN A 19 -9.26 7.62 7.43
N GLY A 20 -8.64 8.09 8.53
CA GLY A 20 -9.22 8.13 9.87
C GLY A 20 -8.72 7.09 10.89
N LEU A 21 -9.14 7.28 12.15
CA LEU A 21 -8.72 6.52 13.35
C LEU A 21 -8.90 5.00 13.27
N ALA A 22 -9.77 4.48 12.40
CA ALA A 22 -9.95 3.04 12.20
C ALA A 22 -8.70 2.37 11.60
N VAL A 23 -7.99 3.08 10.72
CA VAL A 23 -6.73 2.64 10.10
C VAL A 23 -5.59 2.65 11.14
N VAL A 24 -5.57 3.67 12.01
CA VAL A 24 -4.60 3.79 13.12
C VAL A 24 -4.79 2.70 14.18
N ARG A 25 -6.04 2.38 14.54
CA ARG A 25 -6.32 1.26 15.46
C ARG A 25 -5.85 -0.06 14.89
N LYS A 26 -6.02 -0.30 13.59
CA LYS A 26 -5.53 -1.51 12.92
C LYS A 26 -3.98 -1.57 12.88
N ALA A 27 -3.31 -0.42 12.73
CA ALA A 27 -1.85 -0.29 12.82
C ALA A 27 -1.27 -0.80 14.14
N LEU A 28 -1.98 -0.58 15.26
CA LEU A 28 -1.50 -0.98 16.58
C LEU A 28 -1.54 -2.51 16.78
N PHE A 29 -2.40 -3.22 16.04
CA PHE A 29 -2.57 -4.66 16.14
C PHE A 29 -1.75 -5.47 15.13
N ASP A 30 -1.31 -4.87 14.02
CA ASP A 30 -0.65 -5.61 12.93
C ASP A 30 0.70 -4.96 12.53
N ARG A 31 1.80 -5.48 13.12
CA ARG A 31 3.19 -5.02 12.90
C ARG A 31 4.00 -5.93 11.95
N GLN A 32 3.35 -6.71 11.10
CA GLN A 32 4.07 -7.56 10.15
C GLN A 32 4.48 -6.77 8.91
N TYR A 33 5.76 -6.87 8.54
CA TYR A 33 6.30 -6.33 7.29
C TYR A 33 6.14 -7.29 6.11
N HIS A 34 6.00 -8.59 6.37
CA HIS A 34 5.80 -9.57 5.31
C HIS A 34 4.35 -9.59 4.85
N TYR A 35 4.11 -9.36 3.55
CA TYR A 35 2.81 -9.51 2.93
C TYR A 35 2.87 -10.51 1.76
N VAL A 36 1.75 -11.19 1.51
CA VAL A 36 1.54 -12.01 0.31
C VAL A 36 0.39 -11.39 -0.46
N LEU A 37 0.64 -11.08 -1.74
CA LEU A 37 -0.36 -10.45 -2.59
C LEU A 37 -1.38 -11.50 -3.05
N GLU A 38 -2.50 -11.59 -2.33
CA GLU A 38 -3.56 -12.55 -2.61
C GLU A 38 -4.66 -11.92 -3.47
N GLN A 39 -5.05 -12.59 -4.57
CA GLN A 39 -6.16 -12.14 -5.41
C GLN A 39 -7.47 -12.13 -4.61
N GLY A 40 -8.15 -10.97 -4.59
CA GLY A 40 -9.41 -10.79 -3.86
C GLY A 40 -9.25 -10.29 -2.42
N LYS A 41 -8.03 -10.23 -1.88
CA LYS A 41 -7.78 -9.61 -0.58
C LYS A 41 -7.74 -8.09 -0.71
N LEU A 42 -8.66 -7.42 -0.03
CA LEU A 42 -8.76 -5.96 -0.05
C LEU A 42 -7.50 -5.31 0.56
N PHE A 43 -7.07 -4.17 0.00
CA PHE A 43 -5.94 -3.40 0.51
C PHE A 43 -6.07 -3.06 2.01
N LEU A 44 -7.28 -2.72 2.45
CA LEU A 44 -7.57 -2.41 3.85
C LEU A 44 -7.45 -3.62 4.80
N ASN A 45 -7.37 -4.84 4.27
CA ASN A 45 -7.17 -6.06 5.05
C ASN A 45 -5.70 -6.37 5.35
N TYR A 46 -4.77 -5.67 4.68
CA TYR A 46 -3.34 -5.74 5.00
C TYR A 46 -3.01 -4.83 6.18
N GLY A 47 -1.94 -5.17 6.90
CA GLY A 47 -1.34 -4.33 7.93
C GLY A 47 -0.87 -2.99 7.37
N ILE A 48 -0.70 -1.99 8.23
CA ILE A 48 -0.39 -0.62 7.81
C ILE A 48 0.99 -0.53 7.16
N GLU A 49 1.96 -1.25 7.69
CA GLU A 49 3.30 -1.39 7.10
C GLU A 49 3.25 -2.12 5.76
N GLN A 50 2.44 -3.19 5.66
CA GLN A 50 2.25 -3.94 4.42
C GLN A 50 1.63 -3.07 3.32
N GLN A 51 0.63 -2.27 3.67
CA GLN A 51 -0.01 -1.33 2.76
C GLN A 51 1.01 -0.32 2.20
N ALA A 52 1.88 0.24 3.05
CA ALA A 52 2.91 1.18 2.63
C ALA A 52 3.94 0.50 1.70
N GLN A 53 4.36 -0.72 2.04
CA GLN A 53 5.25 -1.52 1.21
C GLN A 53 4.63 -1.90 -0.15
N MET A 54 3.34 -2.25 -0.19
CA MET A 54 2.62 -2.52 -1.45
C MET A 54 2.61 -1.31 -2.39
N VAL A 55 2.39 -0.10 -1.85
CA VAL A 55 2.40 1.13 -2.64
C VAL A 55 3.82 1.41 -3.15
N GLN A 56 4.84 1.21 -2.31
CA GLN A 56 6.24 1.35 -2.72
C GLN A 56 6.62 0.37 -3.84
N ASP A 57 6.28 -0.91 -3.69
CA ASP A 57 6.55 -1.95 -4.69
C ASP A 57 5.84 -1.65 -6.02
N TYR A 58 4.61 -1.12 -5.98
CA TYR A 58 3.92 -0.64 -7.16
C TYR A 58 4.70 0.48 -7.89
N PHE A 59 5.16 1.50 -7.15
CA PHE A 59 5.90 2.61 -7.77
C PHE A 59 7.21 2.14 -8.42
N ILE A 60 7.93 1.22 -7.78
CA ILE A 60 9.18 0.65 -8.35
C ILE A 60 8.87 -0.17 -9.59
N GLN A 61 7.87 -1.05 -9.53
CA GLN A 61 7.49 -1.91 -10.66
C GLN A 61 7.00 -1.07 -11.84
N LYS A 62 6.23 -0.02 -11.58
CA LYS A 62 5.77 0.92 -12.60
C LYS A 62 6.93 1.67 -13.25
N GLN A 63 7.91 2.14 -12.47
CA GLN A 63 9.13 2.76 -13.01
C GLN A 63 9.95 1.79 -13.87
N ARG A 64 9.91 0.50 -13.56
CA ARG A 64 10.60 -0.56 -14.32
C ARG A 64 9.80 -1.07 -15.52
N GLY A 65 8.57 -0.58 -15.74
CA GLY A 65 7.69 -1.06 -16.81
C GLY A 65 7.17 -2.48 -16.60
N GLN A 66 7.13 -2.96 -15.35
CA GLN A 66 6.64 -4.29 -15.01
C GLN A 66 5.11 -4.32 -14.90
N ASN A 67 4.51 -5.51 -15.01
CA ASN A 67 3.07 -5.66 -14.90
C ASN A 67 2.60 -5.31 -13.47
N CYS A 68 1.80 -4.25 -13.35
CA CYS A 68 1.31 -3.73 -12.06
C CYS A 68 -0.18 -4.01 -11.82
N GLN A 69 -0.80 -4.84 -12.67
CA GLN A 69 -2.26 -4.99 -12.73
C GLN A 69 -2.85 -5.55 -11.42
N ALA A 70 -2.10 -6.42 -10.74
CA ALA A 70 -2.49 -6.96 -9.44
C ALA A 70 -2.50 -5.89 -8.32
N TYR A 71 -1.59 -4.91 -8.39
CA TYR A 71 -1.55 -3.79 -7.46
C TYR A 71 -2.64 -2.77 -7.77
N GLU A 72 -2.89 -2.47 -9.05
CA GLU A 72 -3.94 -1.55 -9.48
C GLU A 72 -5.35 -2.03 -9.09
N ALA A 73 -5.58 -3.35 -9.17
CA ALA A 73 -6.84 -3.96 -8.72
C ALA A 73 -7.01 -3.97 -7.19
N CYS A 74 -5.90 -3.97 -6.45
CA CYS A 74 -5.93 -4.04 -4.99
C CYS A 74 -6.01 -2.65 -4.35
N ILE A 75 -5.22 -1.68 -4.84
CA ILE A 75 -5.02 -0.38 -4.21
C ILE A 75 -6.18 0.57 -4.57
N PRO A 76 -6.97 1.03 -3.58
CA PRO A 76 -8.27 1.67 -3.82
C PRO A 76 -8.19 3.04 -4.50
N PHE A 77 -7.05 3.73 -4.41
CA PHE A 77 -6.83 5.03 -5.06
C PHE A 77 -6.14 4.92 -6.44
N LEU A 78 -5.73 3.72 -6.84
CA LEU A 78 -5.17 3.43 -8.17
C LEU A 78 -6.21 2.81 -9.10
N SER A 79 -7.17 2.07 -8.56
CA SER A 79 -8.33 1.63 -9.32
C SER A 79 -9.11 2.85 -9.84
N PRO A 80 -9.30 3.01 -11.16
CA PRO A 80 -10.19 4.00 -11.71
C PRO A 80 -11.57 3.71 -11.14
N LYS A 81 -12.14 4.69 -10.44
CA LYS A 81 -13.53 4.65 -10.02
C LYS A 81 -14.38 4.54 -11.28
N ALA A 82 -15.03 3.40 -11.48
CA ALA A 82 -16.14 3.28 -12.42
C ALA A 82 -17.30 4.18 -11.97
#